data_AF-A0A8T6DUA3-F1
#
_entry.id   AF-A0A8T6DUA3-F1
#
_cell.length_a   1.000
_cell.length_b   1.000
_cell.length_c   1.000
_cell.angle_alpha   90.00
_cell.angle_beta   90.00
_cell.angle_gamma   90.00
#
_symmetry.space_group_name_H-M   'P 1'
#
loop_
_entity.id
_entity.type
_entity.pdbx_description
1 polymer ?
#
loop_
_entity_poly.entity_id
_entity_poly.type
_entity_poly.pdbx_seq_one_letter_code
_entity_poly.pdbx_strand_id
1 'polypeptide(L)'
;MTVFISARASYSYEGFERPHELLVYSQTGQETPYAVECIERFAASAGLGRGNIRILADEHDNFAWQWRWYLRDYPWVTYRTLNTDPVTEPPDDHLVMMSTWSEDANREHLENYTRLGELHTLWWYPNYAYDNLTPADVFNGATSSEGWQLVVDYQLQREVGSEMQYARGAIYVRNDLIQHTTGCGAFLNVQDRDDTATG
;
A
#
# COMPACT_ATOMS: atom_id res chain seq x y z
N MET A 1 -31.32 -35.52 18.63
CA MET A 1 -31.53 -35.00 17.27
C MET A 1 -30.31 -34.17 16.95
N THR A 2 -29.50 -34.59 15.98
CA THR A 2 -28.22 -33.95 15.67
C THR A 2 -28.36 -33.33 14.28
N VAL A 3 -28.26 -32.01 14.19
CA VAL A 3 -28.28 -31.30 12.91
C VAL A 3 -26.83 -30.98 12.54
N PHE A 4 -26.37 -31.47 11.41
CA PHE A 4 -25.09 -31.06 10.82
C PHE A 4 -25.35 -29.88 9.90
N ILE A 5 -24.89 -28.70 10.30
CA ILE A 5 -24.90 -27.51 9.46
C ILE A 5 -23.48 -27.36 8.92
N SER A 6 -23.29 -27.52 7.61
CA SER A 6 -22.03 -27.20 6.95
C SER A 6 -22.14 -25.81 6.35
N ALA A 7 -21.36 -24.86 6.85
CA ALA A 7 -21.12 -23.59 6.17
C ALA A 7 -19.90 -23.76 5.25
N ARG A 8 -20.04 -23.43 3.97
CA ARG A 8 -18.92 -23.37 3.03
C ARG A 8 -18.67 -21.90 2.70
N ALA A 9 -17.53 -21.38 3.13
CA ALA A 9 -17.03 -20.11 2.62
C ALA A 9 -16.35 -20.37 1.26
N SER A 10 -16.69 -19.56 0.26
CA SER A 10 -16.01 -19.52 -1.04
C SER A 10 -15.32 -18.17 -1.17
N TYR A 11 -14.06 -18.20 -1.59
CA TYR A 11 -13.19 -17.04 -1.77
C TYR A 11 -12.97 -16.80 -3.26
N SER A 12 -13.00 -15.55 -3.72
CA SER A 12 -12.77 -15.19 -5.12
C SER A 12 -11.63 -14.18 -5.22
N TYR A 13 -10.62 -14.49 -6.04
CA TYR A 13 -9.53 -13.54 -6.33
C TYR A 13 -9.97 -12.39 -7.26
N GLU A 14 -11.24 -12.31 -7.66
CA GLU A 14 -11.74 -11.24 -8.54
C GLU A 14 -11.63 -9.85 -7.91
N GLY A 15 -11.64 -9.74 -6.57
CA GLY A 15 -11.48 -8.50 -5.82
C GLY A 15 -10.04 -8.16 -5.44
N PHE A 16 -9.02 -8.65 -6.17
CA PHE A 16 -7.60 -8.46 -5.81
C PHE A 16 -7.19 -6.99 -5.63
N GLU A 17 -7.90 -6.05 -6.26
CA GLU A 17 -7.65 -4.61 -6.18
C GLU A 17 -8.05 -3.98 -4.84
N ARG A 18 -9.08 -4.53 -4.20
CA ARG A 18 -9.66 -4.02 -2.95
C ARG A 18 -10.09 -5.22 -2.10
N PRO A 19 -9.24 -5.72 -1.18
CA PRO A 19 -9.59 -6.89 -0.38
C PRO A 19 -10.78 -6.61 0.52
N HIS A 20 -11.86 -7.35 0.33
CA HIS A 20 -13.04 -7.35 1.21
C HIS A 20 -13.22 -8.70 1.94
N GLU A 21 -12.17 -9.52 2.02
CA GLU A 21 -12.25 -10.92 2.46
C GLU A 21 -11.26 -11.23 3.63
N LEU A 22 -11.72 -12.02 4.61
CA LEU A 22 -11.12 -12.11 5.96
C LEU A 22 -9.80 -12.90 6.00
N LEU A 23 -9.58 -13.76 5.00
CA LEU A 23 -8.43 -14.67 4.94
C LEU A 23 -7.15 -13.98 4.48
N VAL A 24 -7.21 -12.71 4.10
CA VAL A 24 -6.03 -11.92 3.75
C VAL A 24 -5.70 -10.98 4.90
N TYR A 25 -4.70 -11.38 5.68
CA TYR A 25 -4.15 -10.61 6.81
C TYR A 25 -3.60 -9.24 6.37
N SER A 26 -2.94 -9.21 5.22
CA SER A 26 -2.42 -7.99 4.60
C SER A 26 -2.30 -8.24 3.09
N GLN A 27 -2.78 -7.32 2.27
CA GLN A 27 -2.59 -7.41 0.82
C GLN A 27 -1.77 -6.23 0.30
N THR A 28 -0.76 -6.53 -0.52
CA THR A 28 -0.12 -5.50 -1.32
C THR A 28 -1.07 -5.06 -2.42
N GLY A 29 -1.41 -3.78 -2.49
CA GLY A 29 -2.25 -3.23 -3.56
C GLY A 29 -1.64 -3.48 -4.94
N GLN A 30 -2.48 -3.53 -5.98
CA GLN A 30 -2.04 -3.75 -7.37
C GLN A 30 -0.98 -2.77 -7.85
N GLU A 31 -0.88 -1.60 -7.22
CA GLU A 31 0.07 -0.57 -7.60
C GLU A 31 1.52 -0.95 -7.25
N THR A 32 1.73 -1.87 -6.32
CA THR A 32 3.07 -2.34 -5.94
C THR A 32 3.81 -3.00 -7.11
N PRO A 33 3.27 -4.05 -7.78
CA PRO A 33 3.94 -4.65 -8.93
C PRO A 33 4.12 -3.68 -10.11
N TYR A 34 3.15 -2.78 -10.36
CA TYR A 34 3.30 -1.76 -11.42
C TYR A 34 4.41 -0.75 -11.10
N ALA A 35 4.52 -0.32 -9.85
CA ALA A 35 5.61 0.53 -9.39
C ALA A 35 6.98 -0.14 -9.56
N VAL A 36 7.07 -1.43 -9.23
CA VAL A 36 8.31 -2.21 -9.43
C VAL A 36 8.66 -2.30 -10.91
N GLU A 37 7.69 -2.61 -11.77
CA GLU A 37 7.91 -2.63 -13.21
C GLU A 37 8.36 -1.25 -13.75
N CYS A 38 7.77 -0.17 -13.24
CA CYS A 38 8.20 1.18 -13.58
C CYS A 38 9.65 1.43 -13.15
N ILE A 39 10.04 1.07 -11.92
CA ILE A 39 11.41 1.22 -11.41
C ILE A 39 12.40 0.44 -12.29
N GLU A 40 12.08 -0.79 -12.68
CA GLU A 40 12.92 -1.61 -13.57
C GLU A 40 13.12 -0.97 -14.94
N ARG A 41 12.03 -0.53 -15.58
CA ARG A 41 12.06 0.12 -16.89
C ARG A 41 12.80 1.45 -16.85
N PHE A 42 12.57 2.23 -15.81
CA PHE A 42 13.29 3.47 -15.52
C PHE A 42 14.79 3.19 -15.39
N ALA A 43 15.18 2.25 -14.53
CA ALA A 43 16.59 1.89 -14.31
C ALA A 43 17.27 1.44 -15.61
N ALA A 44 16.59 0.63 -16.42
CA ALA A 44 17.09 0.16 -17.70
C ALA A 44 17.26 1.30 -18.72
N SER A 45 16.23 2.14 -18.88
CA SER A 45 16.25 3.23 -19.88
C SER A 45 17.18 4.38 -19.51
N ALA A 46 17.40 4.63 -18.22
CA ALA A 46 18.38 5.58 -17.72
C ALA A 46 19.84 5.04 -17.76
N GLY A 47 20.04 3.79 -18.17
CA GLY A 47 21.37 3.17 -18.23
C GLY A 47 21.99 2.85 -16.86
N LEU A 48 21.20 2.92 -15.78
CA LEU A 48 21.63 2.64 -14.42
C LEU A 48 21.62 1.13 -14.14
N GLY A 49 20.54 0.46 -14.56
CA GLY A 49 20.20 -0.90 -14.16
C GLY A 49 19.99 -1.03 -12.64
N ARG A 50 19.64 -2.24 -12.19
CA ARG A 50 19.46 -2.53 -10.76
C ARG A 50 20.69 -2.19 -9.92
N GLY A 51 21.89 -2.45 -10.47
CA GLY A 51 23.15 -2.32 -9.74
C GLY A 51 23.61 -0.88 -9.42
N ASN A 52 23.06 0.14 -10.08
CA ASN A 52 23.50 1.53 -9.91
C ASN A 52 22.36 2.52 -9.62
N ILE A 53 21.10 2.11 -9.75
CA ILE A 53 19.98 2.95 -9.33
C ILE A 53 20.01 3.13 -7.81
N ARG A 54 19.76 4.36 -7.34
CA ARG A 54 19.80 4.76 -5.94
C ARG A 54 18.40 5.17 -5.54
N ILE A 55 17.88 4.56 -4.48
CA ILE A 55 16.49 4.72 -4.07
C ILE A 55 16.47 5.08 -2.58
N LEU A 56 15.89 6.23 -2.24
CA LEU A 56 15.55 6.58 -0.87
C LEU A 56 14.10 6.15 -0.60
N ALA A 57 13.88 5.30 0.39
CA ALA A 57 12.55 4.79 0.74
C ALA A 57 12.20 5.13 2.20
N ASP A 58 11.00 5.67 2.41
CA ASP A 58 10.51 6.04 3.73
C ASP A 58 10.09 4.83 4.57
N GLU A 59 10.53 4.79 5.83
CA GLU A 59 10.16 3.76 6.80
C GLU A 59 8.88 4.08 7.60
N HIS A 60 8.34 5.29 7.47
CA HIS A 60 7.15 5.70 8.20
C HIS A 60 5.90 4.90 7.78
N ASP A 61 4.95 4.74 8.72
CA ASP A 61 3.62 4.15 8.48
C ASP A 61 3.63 2.77 7.79
N ASN A 62 4.61 1.92 8.13
CA ASN A 62 4.85 0.61 7.50
C ASN A 62 5.05 0.66 5.96
N PHE A 63 5.23 1.85 5.37
CA PHE A 63 5.35 2.03 3.93
C PHE A 63 6.53 1.25 3.36
N ALA A 64 7.67 1.17 4.06
CA ALA A 64 8.84 0.42 3.59
C ALA A 64 8.66 -1.10 3.51
N TRP A 65 7.65 -1.70 4.15
CA TRP A 65 7.59 -3.15 4.34
C TRP A 65 7.59 -3.93 3.02
N GLN A 66 6.67 -3.64 2.10
CA GLN A 66 6.64 -4.32 0.79
C GLN A 66 7.92 -4.02 -0.01
N TRP A 67 8.46 -2.80 0.08
CA TRP A 67 9.63 -2.40 -0.67
C TRP A 67 10.89 -3.17 -0.28
N ARG A 68 11.01 -3.62 0.98
CA ARG A 68 12.12 -4.51 1.40
C ARG A 68 12.13 -5.85 0.67
N TRP A 69 10.97 -6.32 0.23
CA TRP A 69 10.86 -7.56 -0.54
C TRP A 69 11.13 -7.32 -2.02
N TYR A 70 10.47 -6.31 -2.60
CA TYR A 70 10.54 -6.05 -4.04
C TYR A 70 11.85 -5.39 -4.49
N LEU A 71 12.48 -4.59 -3.63
CA LEU A 71 13.76 -3.95 -3.91
C LEU A 71 14.96 -4.72 -3.33
N ARG A 72 14.75 -5.97 -2.89
CA ARG A 72 15.79 -6.77 -2.23
C ARG A 72 17.06 -6.97 -3.06
N ASP A 73 16.92 -7.01 -4.38
CA ASP A 73 18.03 -7.24 -5.32
C ASP A 73 18.65 -5.93 -5.83
N TYR A 74 18.26 -4.78 -5.24
CA TYR A 74 18.80 -3.46 -5.53
C TYR A 74 19.84 -3.09 -4.45
N PRO A 75 21.13 -2.98 -4.78
CA PRO A 75 22.19 -2.78 -3.80
C PRO A 75 22.21 -1.39 -3.16
N TRP A 76 21.54 -0.40 -3.76
CA TRP A 76 21.57 1.01 -3.30
C TRP A 76 20.19 1.52 -2.91
N VAL A 77 19.53 0.82 -1.99
CA VAL A 77 18.29 1.27 -1.36
C VAL A 77 18.57 1.72 0.06
N THR A 78 18.27 2.98 0.36
CA THR A 78 18.39 3.56 1.70
C THR A 78 17.01 3.68 2.31
N TYR A 79 16.81 3.09 3.47
CA TYR A 79 15.57 3.22 4.23
C TYR A 79 15.76 4.21 5.39
N ARG A 80 14.90 5.23 5.49
CA ARG A 80 14.94 6.25 6.55
C ARG A 80 13.52 6.67 6.95
N THR A 81 13.32 7.06 8.21
CA THR A 81 12.03 7.59 8.68
C THR A 81 11.91 9.08 8.36
N LEU A 82 11.38 9.40 7.17
CA LEU A 82 11.41 10.77 6.62
C LEU A 82 10.46 11.75 7.32
N ASN A 83 9.49 11.25 8.10
CA ASN A 83 8.60 12.09 8.91
C ASN A 83 9.33 12.69 10.14
N THR A 84 10.20 11.92 10.78
CA THR A 84 10.92 12.34 12.01
C THR A 84 12.34 12.83 11.75
N ASP A 85 12.92 12.43 10.62
CA ASP A 85 14.25 12.82 10.15
C ASP A 85 14.17 13.24 8.66
N PRO A 86 13.55 14.39 8.37
CA PRO A 86 13.35 14.86 7.00
C PRO A 86 14.67 15.13 6.29
N VAL A 87 14.65 15.12 4.95
CA VAL A 87 15.78 15.55 4.16
C VAL A 87 16.04 17.04 4.41
N THR A 88 17.30 17.41 4.67
CA THR A 88 17.71 18.81 4.91
C THR A 88 18.29 19.47 3.68
N GLU A 89 18.70 18.66 2.70
CA GLU A 89 19.20 19.05 1.39
C GLU A 89 18.59 18.10 0.35
N PRO A 90 18.46 18.52 -0.92
CA PRO A 90 17.98 17.62 -1.96
C PRO A 90 18.80 16.32 -2.01
N PRO A 91 18.17 15.15 -1.90
CA PRO A 91 18.90 13.88 -1.95
C PRO A 91 19.58 13.71 -3.31
N ASP A 92 20.69 12.98 -3.34
CA ASP A 92 21.39 12.59 -4.59
C ASP A 92 20.86 11.27 -5.17
N ASP A 93 19.81 10.71 -4.57
CA ASP A 93 19.13 9.51 -5.05
C ASP A 93 18.49 9.74 -6.44
N HIS A 94 18.27 8.65 -7.18
CA HIS A 94 17.59 8.73 -8.48
C HIS A 94 16.07 8.75 -8.30
N LEU A 95 15.60 8.04 -7.28
CA LEU A 95 14.20 7.92 -6.87
C LEU A 95 14.05 8.18 -5.37
N VAL A 96 12.98 8.86 -5.00
CA VAL A 96 12.52 8.93 -3.61
C VAL A 96 11.12 8.37 -3.52
N MET A 97 10.90 7.42 -2.63
CA MET A 97 9.60 6.81 -2.35
C MET A 97 9.23 7.18 -0.91
N MET A 98 8.11 7.87 -0.71
CA MET A 98 7.75 8.35 0.63
C MET A 98 6.28 8.15 0.96
N SER A 99 5.98 7.95 2.25
CA SER A 99 4.61 7.97 2.74
C SER A 99 4.00 9.36 2.56
N THR A 100 2.68 9.43 2.37
CA THR A 100 1.95 10.71 2.32
C THR A 100 2.14 11.53 3.61
N TRP A 101 2.35 10.87 4.75
CA TRP A 101 2.63 11.51 6.04
C TRP A 101 3.99 12.21 6.10
N SER A 102 4.92 11.84 5.23
CA SER A 102 6.26 12.43 5.16
C SER A 102 6.37 13.50 4.06
N GLU A 103 5.44 13.55 3.10
CA GLU A 103 5.54 14.47 1.95
C GLU A 103 5.70 15.94 2.40
N ASP A 104 4.84 16.44 3.29
CA ASP A 104 4.83 17.86 3.64
C ASP A 104 6.11 18.31 4.35
N ALA A 105 6.70 17.44 5.18
CA ALA A 105 7.97 17.73 5.86
C ALA A 105 9.19 17.75 4.92
N ASN A 106 9.07 17.18 3.72
CA ASN A 106 10.18 17.00 2.78
C ASN A 106 10.00 17.82 1.48
N ARG A 107 8.80 18.35 1.21
CA ARG A 107 8.42 19.00 -0.06
C ARG A 107 9.37 20.13 -0.48
N GLU A 108 9.80 20.96 0.46
CA GLU A 108 10.70 22.10 0.21
C GLU A 108 12.09 21.67 -0.27
N HIS A 109 12.50 20.43 0.01
CA HIS A 109 13.81 19.89 -0.38
C HIS A 109 13.74 18.96 -1.61
N LEU A 110 12.58 18.87 -2.27
CA LEU A 110 12.36 18.04 -3.45
C LEU A 110 12.20 18.87 -4.73
N GLU A 111 12.69 20.11 -4.77
CA GLU A 111 12.55 21.02 -5.91
C GLU A 111 13.14 20.47 -7.22
N ASN A 112 14.19 19.66 -7.12
CA ASN A 112 14.82 18.98 -8.26
C ASN A 112 14.21 17.60 -8.54
N TYR A 113 13.05 17.29 -7.97
CA TYR A 113 12.29 16.07 -8.21
C TYR A 113 10.90 16.37 -8.77
N THR A 114 10.42 15.45 -9.60
CA THR A 114 9.06 15.43 -10.11
C THR A 114 8.31 14.28 -9.46
N ARG A 115 7.17 14.59 -8.83
CA ARG A 115 6.24 13.58 -8.32
C ARG A 115 5.61 12.85 -9.51
N LEU A 116 5.87 11.55 -9.63
CA LEU A 116 5.26 10.71 -10.66
C LEU A 116 3.80 10.36 -10.35
N GLY A 117 3.46 10.30 -9.06
CA GLY A 117 2.09 10.12 -8.60
C GLY A 117 1.99 9.30 -7.31
N GLU A 118 0.78 8.87 -6.99
CA GLU A 118 0.42 8.25 -5.71
C GLU A 118 0.49 6.71 -5.78
N LEU A 119 0.72 6.09 -4.63
CA LEU A 119 0.82 4.66 -4.42
C LEU A 119 -0.07 4.23 -3.25
N HIS A 120 -0.95 3.28 -3.50
CA HIS A 120 -1.82 2.58 -2.55
C HIS A 120 -1.26 1.16 -2.34
N THR A 121 -0.45 1.00 -1.31
CA THR A 121 0.51 -0.11 -1.26
C THR A 121 0.12 -1.24 -0.33
N LEU A 122 -0.60 -0.97 0.77
CA LEU A 122 -1.03 -1.97 1.73
C LEU A 122 -2.45 -1.69 2.19
N TRP A 123 -3.19 -2.78 2.41
CA TRP A 123 -4.47 -2.79 3.12
C TRP A 123 -4.41 -3.89 4.18
N TRP A 124 -4.80 -3.58 5.41
CA TRP A 124 -4.99 -4.60 6.44
C TRP A 124 -6.21 -4.34 7.31
N TYR A 125 -6.72 -5.43 7.89
CA TYR A 125 -7.84 -5.36 8.81
C TYR A 125 -7.41 -4.64 10.09
N PRO A 126 -8.20 -3.69 10.60
CA PRO A 126 -7.86 -2.94 11.80
C PRO A 126 -7.55 -3.88 12.97
N ASN A 127 -6.35 -3.76 13.54
CA ASN A 127 -5.85 -4.70 14.56
C ASN A 127 -6.72 -4.73 15.82
N TYR A 128 -7.38 -3.62 16.17
CA TYR A 128 -8.31 -3.57 17.30
C TYR A 128 -9.51 -4.51 17.17
N ALA A 129 -9.84 -4.96 15.96
CA ALA A 129 -10.93 -5.90 15.75
C ALA A 129 -10.64 -7.28 16.34
N TYR A 130 -9.37 -7.61 16.62
CA TYR A 130 -8.96 -8.92 17.12
C TYR A 130 -7.91 -8.91 18.24
N ASP A 131 -7.17 -7.82 18.47
CA ASP A 131 -6.08 -7.76 19.47
C ASP A 131 -6.50 -8.07 20.90
N ASN A 132 -7.75 -7.78 21.27
CA ASN A 132 -8.26 -7.92 22.64
C ASN A 132 -9.35 -8.99 22.79
N LEU A 133 -9.53 -9.87 21.80
CA LEU A 133 -10.55 -10.91 21.86
C LEU A 133 -10.21 -11.96 22.93
N THR A 134 -11.11 -12.13 23.90
CA THR A 134 -11.05 -13.23 24.85
C THR A 134 -11.91 -14.42 24.40
N PRO A 135 -11.65 -15.64 24.90
CA PRO A 135 -12.54 -16.78 24.64
C PRO A 135 -14.00 -16.54 25.08
N ALA A 136 -14.21 -15.72 26.11
CA ALA A 136 -15.54 -15.33 26.56
C ALA A 136 -16.25 -14.44 25.53
N ASP A 137 -15.53 -13.49 24.92
CA ASP A 137 -16.08 -12.62 23.86
C ASP A 137 -16.51 -13.42 22.64
N VAL A 138 -15.73 -14.44 22.26
CA VAL A 138 -16.07 -15.36 21.17
C VAL A 138 -17.34 -16.15 21.49
N PHE A 139 -17.45 -16.70 22.70
CA PHE A 139 -18.65 -17.46 23.10
C PHE A 139 -19.89 -16.57 23.20
N ASN A 140 -19.74 -15.37 23.76
CA ASN A 140 -20.82 -14.38 23.84
C ASN A 140 -21.28 -13.96 22.45
N GLY A 141 -20.36 -13.68 21.53
CA GLY A 141 -20.68 -13.34 20.14
C GLY A 141 -21.39 -14.46 19.39
N ALA A 142 -21.03 -15.73 19.64
CA ALA A 142 -21.69 -16.88 19.02
C ALA A 142 -23.16 -17.06 19.48
N THR A 143 -23.52 -16.49 20.64
CA THR A 143 -24.86 -16.63 21.25
C THR A 143 -25.69 -15.34 21.22
N SER A 144 -25.14 -14.22 20.75
CA SER A 144 -25.82 -12.92 20.72
C SER A 144 -26.30 -12.54 19.31
N SER A 145 -27.43 -11.82 19.23
CA SER A 145 -27.93 -11.25 17.98
C SER A 145 -26.93 -10.29 17.35
N GLU A 146 -26.22 -9.53 18.17
CA GLU A 146 -25.24 -8.53 17.76
C GLU A 146 -24.01 -9.19 17.13
N GLY A 147 -23.56 -10.33 17.67
CA GLY A 147 -22.45 -11.10 17.09
C GLY A 147 -22.82 -11.70 15.74
N TRP A 148 -24.05 -12.19 15.59
CA TRP A 148 -24.56 -12.67 14.31
C TRP A 148 -24.80 -11.54 13.29
N GLN A 149 -25.20 -10.35 13.75
CA GLN A 149 -25.30 -9.15 12.92
C GLN A 149 -23.93 -8.80 12.32
N LEU A 150 -22.87 -8.78 13.14
CA LEU A 150 -21.49 -8.56 12.67
C LEU A 150 -21.07 -9.59 11.61
N VAL A 151 -21.40 -10.87 11.81
CA VAL A 151 -21.10 -11.93 10.84
C VAL A 151 -21.86 -11.72 9.52
N VAL A 152 -23.13 -11.31 9.59
CA VAL A 152 -23.98 -11.05 8.42
C VAL A 152 -23.50 -9.81 7.67
N ASP A 153 -23.29 -8.70 8.36
CA ASP A 153 -22.83 -7.44 7.78
C ASP A 153 -21.48 -7.67 7.09
N TYR A 154 -20.58 -8.43 7.72
CA TYR A 154 -19.30 -8.75 7.15
C TYR A 154 -19.37 -9.73 5.96
N GLN A 155 -20.00 -10.90 6.12
CA GLN A 155 -19.97 -11.96 5.10
C GLN A 155 -20.90 -11.69 3.91
N LEU A 156 -22.06 -11.08 4.17
CA LEU A 156 -23.07 -10.85 3.14
C LEU A 156 -23.02 -9.41 2.60
N GLN A 157 -22.88 -8.42 3.48
CA GLN A 157 -22.94 -7.00 3.07
C GLN A 157 -21.55 -6.43 2.77
N ARG A 158 -20.47 -7.12 3.17
CA ARG A 158 -19.08 -6.64 3.07
C ARG A 158 -18.85 -5.33 3.81
N GLU A 159 -19.68 -5.07 4.81
CA GLU A 159 -19.56 -3.93 5.69
C GLU A 159 -18.59 -4.26 6.82
N VAL A 160 -17.50 -3.50 6.87
CA VAL A 160 -16.58 -3.51 8.00
C VAL A 160 -16.94 -2.27 8.80
N GLY A 161 -17.30 -2.42 10.08
CA GLY A 161 -17.73 -1.31 10.96
C GLY A 161 -16.65 -0.26 11.28
N SER A 162 -15.59 -0.23 10.47
CA SER A 162 -14.37 0.53 10.64
C SER A 162 -13.65 0.74 9.34
N GLU A 163 -12.97 1.87 9.20
CA GLU A 163 -12.05 2.10 8.08
C GLU A 163 -10.91 1.07 8.10
N MET A 164 -10.61 0.50 6.93
CA MET A 164 -9.43 -0.33 6.74
C MET A 164 -8.17 0.51 6.93
N GLN A 165 -7.15 -0.07 7.55
CA GLN A 165 -5.86 0.59 7.61
C GLN A 165 -5.18 0.43 6.25
N TYR A 166 -4.57 1.50 5.76
CA TYR A 166 -3.89 1.53 4.48
C TYR A 166 -2.57 2.28 4.57
N ALA A 167 -1.60 1.90 3.74
CA ALA A 167 -0.37 2.67 3.54
C ALA A 167 -0.40 3.36 2.18
N ARG A 168 -0.33 4.69 2.19
CA ARG A 168 -0.23 5.54 0.99
C ARG A 168 1.11 6.23 0.89
N GLY A 169 1.56 6.46 -0.33
CA GLY A 169 2.78 7.19 -0.59
C GLY A 169 2.88 7.71 -2.01
N ALA A 170 4.06 8.16 -2.39
CA ALA A 170 4.34 8.68 -3.71
C ALA A 170 5.76 8.32 -4.16
N ILE A 171 5.94 8.30 -5.48
CA ILE A 171 7.27 8.19 -6.12
C ILE A 171 7.65 9.55 -6.68
N TYR A 172 8.87 9.96 -6.37
CA TYR A 172 9.55 11.13 -6.90
C TYR A 172 10.75 10.69 -7.71
N VAL A 173 10.94 11.30 -8.88
CA VAL A 173 12.08 11.05 -9.77
C VAL A 173 12.85 12.33 -9.94
N ARG A 174 14.17 12.24 -9.92
CA ARG A 174 15.03 13.40 -10.16
C ARG A 174 14.78 13.99 -11.55
N ASN A 175 14.68 15.32 -11.65
CA ASN A 175 14.20 16.02 -12.85
C ASN A 175 15.05 15.76 -14.10
N ASP A 176 16.36 15.54 -13.95
CA ASP A 176 17.28 15.18 -15.04
C ASP A 176 17.03 13.79 -15.63
N LEU A 177 16.22 12.96 -14.96
CA LEU A 177 15.90 11.60 -15.37
C LEU A 177 14.42 11.40 -15.73
N ILE A 178 13.61 12.45 -15.71
CA ILE A 178 12.15 12.34 -15.92
C ILE A 178 11.79 11.79 -17.31
N GLN A 179 12.60 12.03 -18.34
CA GLN A 179 12.38 11.47 -19.68
C GLN A 179 12.36 9.92 -19.71
N HIS A 180 12.96 9.28 -18.71
CA HIS A 180 13.07 7.82 -18.58
C HIS A 180 11.84 7.18 -17.93
N THR A 181 10.82 7.96 -17.57
CA THR A 181 9.60 7.47 -16.89
C THR A 181 8.42 7.32 -17.86
N THR A 182 8.68 7.37 -19.17
CA THR A 182 7.67 7.22 -20.21
C THR A 182 6.97 5.85 -20.06
N GLY A 183 5.65 5.87 -19.88
CA GLY A 183 4.84 4.66 -19.65
C GLY A 183 4.63 4.29 -18.17
N CYS A 184 5.24 5.02 -17.23
CA CYS A 184 4.92 4.89 -15.79
C CYS A 184 3.64 5.64 -15.38
N GLY A 185 3.27 6.70 -16.13
CA GLY A 185 2.20 7.63 -15.75
C GLY A 185 0.76 7.08 -15.75
N ALA A 186 0.51 5.93 -16.39
CA ALA A 186 -0.82 5.31 -16.43
C ALA A 186 -1.27 4.71 -15.08
N PHE A 187 -0.34 4.54 -14.14
CA PHE A 187 -0.58 3.86 -12.87
C PHE A 187 -0.48 4.76 -11.64
N LEU A 188 0.16 5.94 -11.77
CA LEU A 188 0.47 6.83 -10.64
C LEU A 188 -0.41 8.10 -10.62
N ASN A 189 -1.08 8.44 -11.73
CA ASN A 189 -2.05 9.54 -11.76
C ASN A 189 -3.44 9.05 -11.27
N VAL A 190 -3.73 9.27 -9.99
CA VAL A 190 -5.05 9.02 -9.38
C VAL A 190 -6.07 10.11 -9.76
N GLN A 191 -5.63 11.26 -10.28
CA GLN A 191 -6.51 12.41 -10.55
C GLN A 191 -7.57 12.19 -11.64
N ASP A 192 -7.47 11.14 -12.46
CA ASP A 192 -8.47 10.80 -13.50
C ASP A 192 -9.42 9.64 -13.11
N ARG A 193 -9.30 9.03 -11.92
CA ARG A 193 -10.12 7.85 -11.55
C ARG A 193 -11.35 8.15 -10.69
N ASP A 194 -11.43 9.32 -10.06
CA ASP A 194 -12.57 9.69 -9.21
C ASP A 194 -13.80 10.18 -10.00
N ASP A 195 -13.66 10.51 -11.28
CA ASP A 195 -14.76 11.02 -12.11
C ASP A 195 -15.65 9.93 -12.75
N THR A 196 -15.35 8.64 -12.51
CA THR A 196 -16.10 7.53 -13.14
C THR A 196 -16.86 6.63 -12.16
N ALA A 197 -16.82 6.92 -10.85
CA ALA A 197 -17.55 6.17 -9.83
C ALA A 197 -18.86 6.85 -9.36
N THR A 198 -19.28 7.93 -10.01
CA THR A 198 -20.64 8.49 -9.89
C THR A 198 -21.29 8.55 -11.28
N GLY A 199 -21.79 7.40 -11.73
CA GLY A 199 -22.60 7.25 -12.94
C GLY A 199 -23.58 6.10 -12.77
#